data_AF-A0A2W6UYM4-F1
#
_entry.id   AF-A0A2W6UYM4-F1
#
_cell.length_a   1.000
_cell.length_b   1.000
_cell.length_c   1.000
_cell.angle_alpha   90.00
_cell.angle_beta   90.00
_cell.angle_gamma   90.00
#
_symmetry.space_group_name_H-M   'P 1'
#
loop_
_entity.id
_entity.type
_entity.pdbx_description
1 polymer ?
#
loop_
_entity_poly.entity_id
_entity_poly.type
_entity_poly.pdbx_seq_one_letter_code
_entity_poly.pdbx_strand_id
1 'polypeptide(L)'
;MSNLNVTYDQMHQAAGRLRQGQAEIEANLQQLRQLVAQLVQDGFTTTRASGAFDASYTEFSTGATKTVQGIDGMATFLDKAAEALRTTDEQLASQLGQ
;
A
#
# COMPACT_ATOMS: atom_id res chain seq x y z
N MET A 1 18.43 4.84 22.82
CA MET A 1 16.99 4.84 22.48
C MET A 1 16.75 6.08 21.65
N SER A 2 16.64 5.93 20.33
CA SER A 2 16.50 7.08 19.42
C SER A 2 15.14 7.72 19.67
N ASN A 3 15.13 8.91 20.28
CA ASN A 3 14.04 9.84 20.05
C ASN A 3 14.02 10.07 18.55
N LEU A 4 13.07 9.43 17.89
CA LEU A 4 12.89 9.50 16.45
C LEU A 4 12.46 10.95 16.18
N ASN A 5 13.43 11.85 16.01
CA ASN A 5 13.22 13.15 15.39
C ASN A 5 12.85 12.86 13.93
N VAL A 6 11.60 12.42 13.72
CA VAL A 6 11.07 12.21 12.38
C VAL A 6 10.93 13.58 11.76
N THR A 7 11.87 13.94 10.89
CA THR A 7 11.76 15.19 10.12
C THR A 7 10.64 15.05 9.09
N TYR A 8 10.12 16.18 8.59
CA TYR A 8 9.11 16.18 7.52
C TYR A 8 9.55 15.34 6.33
N ASP A 9 10.82 15.46 5.96
CA ASP A 9 11.44 14.68 4.88
C ASP A 9 11.39 13.18 5.14
N GLN A 10 11.63 12.74 6.38
CA GLN A 10 11.54 11.33 6.73
C GLN A 10 10.11 10.80 6.65
N MET A 11 9.11 11.60 7.02
CA MET A 11 7.70 11.24 6.86
C MET A 11 7.33 11.10 5.38
N HIS A 12 7.71 12.05 4.53
CA HIS A 12 7.47 11.98 3.08
C HIS A 12 8.21 10.81 2.43
N GLN A 13 9.46 10.55 2.82
CA GLN A 13 10.21 9.38 2.34
C GLN A 13 9.53 8.07 2.75
N ALA A 14 9.06 7.97 3.99
CA ALA A 14 8.32 6.80 4.45
C ALA A 14 7.00 6.62 3.70
N ALA A 15 6.24 7.69 3.48
CA ALA A 15 5.02 7.67 2.67
C ALA A 15 5.29 7.21 1.22
N GLY A 16 6.38 7.69 0.62
CA GLY A 16 6.83 7.26 -0.71
C GLY A 16 7.17 5.76 -0.76
N ARG A 17 7.92 5.26 0.22
CA ARG A 17 8.26 3.83 0.33
C ARG A 17 7.02 2.95 0.53
N LEU A 18 6.06 3.40 1.32
CA LEU A 18 4.79 2.69 1.51
C LEU A 18 4.02 2.58 0.20
N ARG A 19 3.87 3.68 -0.55
CA ARG A 19 3.21 3.65 -1.87
C ARG A 19 3.95 2.78 -2.89
N GLN A 20 5.28 2.80 -2.88
CA GLN A 20 6.07 1.92 -3.74
C GLN A 20 5.83 0.44 -3.39
N GLY A 21 5.92 0.09 -2.11
CA GLY A 21 5.66 -1.29 -1.66
C GLY A 21 4.24 -1.75 -1.97
N GLN A 22 3.24 -0.86 -1.84
CA GLN A 22 1.88 -1.13 -2.28
C GLN A 22 1.82 -1.48 -3.78
N ALA A 23 2.41 -0.65 -4.64
CA ALA A 23 2.40 -0.87 -6.09
C ALA A 23 3.10 -2.20 -6.46
N GLU A 24 4.19 -2.55 -5.78
CA GLU A 24 4.89 -3.82 -5.95
C GLU A 24 4.00 -5.01 -5.55
N ILE A 25 3.26 -4.92 -4.44
CA ILE A 25 2.33 -5.98 -4.02
C ILE A 25 1.16 -6.11 -5.01
N GLU A 26 0.56 -4.99 -5.44
CA GLU A 26 -0.53 -4.99 -6.42
C GLU A 26 -0.10 -5.63 -7.75
N ALA A 27 1.10 -5.30 -8.23
CA ALA A 27 1.68 -5.92 -9.42
C ALA A 27 1.86 -7.43 -9.26
N ASN A 28 2.38 -7.88 -8.12
CA ASN A 28 2.55 -9.31 -7.83
C ASN A 28 1.20 -10.05 -7.76
N LEU A 29 0.20 -9.47 -7.11
CA LEU A 29 -1.16 -10.05 -7.07
C LEU A 29 -1.75 -10.20 -8.47
N GLN A 30 -1.55 -9.19 -9.34
CA GLN A 30 -2.02 -9.24 -10.72
C GLN A 30 -1.31 -10.34 -11.53
N GLN A 31 0.01 -10.50 -11.37
CA GLN A 31 0.78 -11.54 -12.04
C GLN A 31 0.32 -12.95 -11.62
N LEU A 32 0.15 -13.17 -10.32
CA LEU A 32 -0.32 -14.46 -9.81
C LEU A 32 -1.75 -14.78 -10.28
N ARG A 33 -2.63 -13.77 -10.40
CA ARG A 33 -3.96 -13.93 -11.01
C ARG A 33 -3.90 -14.37 -12.46
N GLN A 34 -2.98 -13.79 -13.25
CA GLN A 34 -2.79 -14.19 -14.64
C GLN A 34 -2.30 -15.64 -14.74
N LEU A 35 -1.37 -16.06 -13.89
CA LEU A 35 -0.90 -17.44 -13.83
C LEU A 35 -2.04 -18.41 -13.52
N VAL A 36 -2.88 -18.10 -12.53
CA VAL A 36 -4.03 -18.93 -12.17
C VAL A 36 -5.03 -19.01 -13.32
N ALA A 37 -5.36 -17.87 -13.95
CA ALA A 37 -6.24 -17.85 -15.10
C ALA A 37 -5.70 -18.72 -16.25
N GLN A 38 -4.38 -18.66 -16.51
CA GLN A 38 -3.73 -19.48 -17.54
C GLN A 38 -3.82 -20.97 -17.21
N LEU A 39 -3.54 -21.37 -15.97
CA LEU A 39 -3.65 -22.78 -15.55
C LEU A 39 -5.08 -23.31 -15.69
N VAL A 40 -6.08 -22.50 -15.34
CA VAL A 40 -7.49 -22.86 -15.53
C VAL A 40 -7.83 -23.02 -17.02
N GLN A 41 -7.32 -22.13 -17.88
CA GLN A 41 -7.51 -22.20 -19.34
C GLN A 41 -6.80 -23.39 -19.99
N ASP A 42 -5.58 -23.73 -19.54
CA ASP A 42 -4.76 -24.84 -20.05
C ASP A 42 -5.26 -26.23 -19.62
N GLY A 43 -6.41 -26.30 -18.94
CA GLY A 43 -7.06 -27.56 -18.61
C GLY A 43 -6.51 -28.21 -17.35
N PHE A 44 -5.89 -27.46 -16.45
CA PHE A 44 -5.38 -27.97 -15.15
C PHE A 44 -6.47 -28.62 -14.27
N THR A 45 -7.75 -28.61 -14.66
CA THR A 45 -8.82 -29.17 -13.83
C THR A 45 -9.99 -29.77 -14.60
N THR A 46 -10.29 -31.02 -14.26
CA THR A 46 -11.59 -31.68 -14.45
C THR A 46 -12.72 -30.96 -13.68
N THR A 47 -13.52 -30.18 -14.41
CA THR A 47 -14.92 -29.70 -14.22
C THR A 47 -15.43 -29.16 -12.87
N ARG A 48 -14.94 -29.57 -11.68
CA ARG A 48 -15.41 -29.04 -10.37
C ARG A 48 -14.31 -28.41 -9.54
N ALA A 49 -13.09 -28.96 -9.59
CA ALA A 49 -11.95 -28.39 -8.86
C ALA A 49 -11.52 -27.03 -9.44
N SER A 50 -11.73 -26.80 -10.75
CA SER A 50 -11.44 -25.53 -11.45
C SER A 50 -12.20 -24.37 -10.85
N GLY A 51 -13.51 -24.51 -10.75
CA GLY A 51 -14.40 -23.42 -10.36
C GLY A 51 -14.21 -23.05 -8.90
N ALA A 52 -13.99 -24.05 -8.02
CA ALA A 52 -13.67 -23.78 -6.63
C ALA A 52 -12.32 -23.07 -6.48
N PHE A 53 -11.30 -23.50 -7.22
CA PHE A 53 -9.98 -22.87 -7.18
C PHE A 53 -10.01 -21.43 -7.71
N ASP A 54 -10.68 -21.19 -8.84
CA ASP A 54 -10.84 -19.85 -9.43
C ASP A 54 -11.62 -18.91 -8.49
N ALA A 55 -12.70 -19.40 -7.87
CA ALA A 55 -13.47 -18.64 -6.89
C ALA A 55 -12.64 -18.29 -5.66
N SER A 56 -11.93 -19.27 -5.07
CA SER A 56 -11.03 -19.03 -3.93
C SER A 56 -9.92 -18.04 -4.27
N TYR A 57 -9.37 -18.11 -5.48
CA TYR A 57 -8.31 -17.21 -5.91
C TYR A 57 -8.83 -15.78 -6.16
N THR A 58 -10.04 -15.65 -6.69
CA THR A 58 -10.72 -14.35 -6.86
C THR A 58 -11.01 -13.70 -5.50
N GLU A 59 -11.48 -14.49 -4.52
CA GLU A 59 -11.72 -14.01 -3.16
C GLU A 59 -10.41 -13.55 -2.50
N PHE A 60 -9.36 -14.37 -2.61
CA PHE A 60 -8.02 -14.01 -2.13
C PHE A 60 -7.52 -12.70 -2.75
N SER A 61 -7.57 -12.58 -4.09
CA SER A 61 -7.10 -11.38 -4.80
C SER A 61 -7.86 -10.14 -4.37
N THR A 62 -9.18 -10.25 -4.17
CA THR A 62 -10.04 -9.16 -3.71
C THR A 62 -9.68 -8.73 -2.29
N GLY A 63 -9.54 -9.70 -1.37
CA GLY A 63 -9.17 -9.44 0.02
C GLY A 63 -7.77 -8.81 0.12
N ALA A 64 -6.80 -9.39 -0.58
CA ALA A 64 -5.43 -8.91 -0.61
C ALA A 64 -5.34 -7.48 -1.18
N THR A 65 -6.04 -7.20 -2.28
CA THR A 65 -6.09 -5.84 -2.86
C THR A 65 -6.65 -4.84 -1.84
N LYS A 66 -7.75 -5.19 -1.16
CA LYS A 66 -8.36 -4.34 -0.13
C LYS A 66 -7.41 -4.09 1.05
N THR A 67 -6.68 -5.11 1.49
CA THR A 67 -5.68 -4.97 2.56
C THR A 67 -4.56 -4.03 2.13
N VAL A 68 -4.05 -4.20 0.91
CA VAL A 68 -2.94 -3.43 0.36
C VAL A 68 -3.32 -1.98 0.11
N GLN A 69 -4.56 -1.69 -0.28
CA GLN A 69 -5.10 -0.33 -0.34
C GLN A 69 -5.07 0.39 1.02
N GLY A 70 -5.07 -0.34 2.14
CA GLY A 70 -4.88 0.25 3.47
C GLY A 70 -3.51 0.93 3.65
N ILE A 71 -2.52 0.56 2.84
CA ILE A 71 -1.18 1.17 2.84
C ILE A 71 -1.23 2.61 2.35
N ASP A 72 -2.06 2.92 1.34
CA ASP A 72 -2.24 4.29 0.85
C ASP A 72 -2.78 5.22 1.95
N GLY A 73 -3.68 4.72 2.80
CA GLY A 73 -4.18 5.46 3.96
C GLY A 73 -3.07 5.83 4.95
N MET A 74 -2.14 4.92 5.19
CA MET A 74 -0.97 5.16 6.04
C MET A 74 0.01 6.15 5.41
N ALA A 75 0.27 6.03 4.11
CA ALA A 75 1.11 6.99 3.38
C ALA A 75 0.51 8.40 3.40
N THR A 76 -0.80 8.50 3.13
CA THR A 76 -1.55 9.77 3.19
C THR A 76 -1.51 10.39 4.57
N PHE A 77 -1.62 9.59 5.63
CA PHE A 77 -1.49 10.08 7.00
C PHE A 77 -0.11 10.70 7.24
N LEU A 78 0.97 10.03 6.82
CA LEU A 78 2.33 10.53 6.99
C LEU A 78 2.56 11.84 6.24
N ASP A 79 2.07 11.98 5.01
CA ASP A 79 2.16 13.24 4.26
C ASP A 79 1.44 14.39 4.97
N LYS A 80 0.21 14.13 5.46
CA LYS A 80 -0.57 15.14 6.18
C LYS A 80 0.08 15.54 7.50
N ALA A 81 0.64 14.57 8.22
CA ALA A 81 1.35 14.83 9.46
C ALA A 81 2.59 15.70 9.20
N ALA A 82 3.38 15.39 8.16
CA ALA A 82 4.54 16.18 7.76
C ALA A 82 4.16 17.65 7.47
N GLU A 83 3.10 17.85 6.68
CA GLU A 83 2.65 19.18 6.27
C GLU A 83 2.10 20.01 7.44
N ALA A 84 1.32 19.36 8.33
CA ALA A 84 0.77 20.02 9.51
C ALA A 84 1.87 20.48 10.47
N LEU A 85 2.88 19.63 10.69
CA LEU A 85 4.01 19.97 11.56
C LEU A 85 4.89 21.07 10.92
N ARG A 86 5.14 21.02 9.60
CA ARG A 86 5.86 22.08 8.87
C ARG A 86 5.17 23.44 9.03
N THR A 87 3.86 23.48 8.82
CA THR A 87 3.06 24.70 8.97
C THR A 87 3.11 25.23 10.40
N THR A 88 3.04 24.34 11.39
CA THR A 88 3.11 24.72 12.81
C THR A 88 4.47 25.34 13.15
N ASP A 89 5.56 24.74 12.70
CA ASP A 89 6.91 25.27 12.97
C ASP A 89 7.14 26.63 12.28
N GLU A 90 6.66 26.80 11.03
CA GLU A 90 6.71 28.09 10.33
C GLU A 90 5.95 29.19 11.09
N GLN A 91 4.78 28.87 11.64
CA GLN A 91 4.01 29.80 12.47
C GLN A 91 4.75 30.17 13.76
N LEU A 92 5.31 29.19 14.47
CA LEU A 92 6.09 29.43 15.70
C LEU A 92 7.33 30.28 15.42
N ALA A 93 8.05 30.02 14.33
CA ALA A 93 9.20 30.82 13.91
C ALA A 93 8.81 32.27 13.61
N SER A 94 7.65 32.49 12.97
CA SER A 94 7.14 33.83 12.67
C SER A 94 6.77 34.64 13.92
N GLN A 95 6.37 33.98 15.01
CA GLN A 95 6.04 34.62 16.28
C GLN A 95 7.28 34.98 17.12
N LEU A 96 8.36 34.20 17.03
CA LEU A 96 9.63 34.50 17.71
C LEU A 96 10.47 35.57 17.01
N GLY A 97 10.20 35.82 15.72
CA GLY A 97 10.87 36.85 14.93
C GLY A 97 10.27 38.27 15.08
N GLN A 98 9.25 38.44 15.93
CA GLN A 98 8.64 39.73 16.31
C GLN A 98 9.04 40.11 17.73
#